data_AF-A0A7X7GIS9-F1
#
_entry.id   AF-A0A7X7GIS9-F1
#
_cell.length_a   1.000
_cell.length_b   1.000
_cell.length_c   1.000
_cell.angle_alpha   90.00
_cell.angle_beta   90.00
_cell.angle_gamma   90.00
#
_symmetry.space_group_name_H-M   'P 1'
#
loop_
_entity.id
_entity.type
_entity.pdbx_description
1 polymer ?
#
loop_
_entity_poly.entity_id
_entity_poly.type
_entity_poly.pdbx_seq_one_letter_code
_entity_poly.pdbx_strand_id
1 'polypeptide(L)'
;MYLTRFAINPARRGARRLLGSPQAMHAAVLCSFPPIVTSTEDQGRVLWRVDADGPHRWLYVLSPREPQMTHLAEQAGWSDNSTWTTRDYIPLLDRLAEGQLWAFRLTANPVHQIRRESDGKKIRVGHVTAAHQQQWL
;
A
#
# COMPACT_ATOMS: atom_id res chain seq x y z
N MET A 1 3.12 14.89 -4.65
CA MET A 1 2.80 13.49 -4.29
C MET A 1 4.12 12.77 -4.09
N TYR A 2 4.23 11.86 -3.12
CA TYR A 2 5.51 11.25 -2.73
C TYR A 2 5.42 9.73 -2.79
N LEU A 3 6.49 9.10 -3.28
CA LEU A 3 6.69 7.67 -3.21
C LEU A 3 7.80 7.36 -2.21
N THR A 4 7.45 6.63 -1.16
CA THR A 4 8.38 6.16 -0.14
C THR A 4 8.58 4.65 -0.25
N ARG A 5 9.84 4.21 -0.23
CA ARG A 5 10.22 2.80 -0.12
C ARG A 5 10.88 2.57 1.23
N PHE A 6 10.38 1.59 1.99
CA PHE A 6 10.85 1.23 3.33
C PHE A 6 11.28 -0.25 3.38
N ALA A 7 12.46 -0.52 3.92
CA ALA A 7 12.98 -1.87 4.14
C ALA A 7 12.43 -2.43 5.46
N ILE A 8 11.52 -3.41 5.39
CA ILE A 8 11.05 -4.13 6.56
C ILE A 8 12.10 -5.18 6.96
N ASN A 9 12.41 -5.27 8.25
CA ASN A 9 13.23 -6.32 8.85
C ASN A 9 12.35 -7.43 9.45
N PRO A 10 12.13 -8.57 8.77
CA PRO A 10 11.25 -9.63 9.26
C PRO A 10 11.73 -10.31 10.55
N ALA A 11 13.00 -10.13 10.93
CA ALA A 11 13.54 -10.65 12.18
C ALA A 11 13.03 -9.90 13.41
N ARG A 12 12.50 -8.67 13.26
CA ARG A 12 11.86 -7.94 14.36
C ARG A 12 10.45 -8.45 14.65
N ARG A 13 10.09 -8.52 15.94
CA ARG A 13 8.74 -8.91 16.37
C ARG A 13 7.67 -7.95 15.84
N GLY A 14 7.95 -6.64 15.85
CA GLY A 14 7.05 -5.62 15.31
C GLY A 14 6.79 -5.83 13.82
N ALA A 15 7.84 -6.08 13.04
CA ALA A 15 7.69 -6.40 11.61
C ALA A 15 6.81 -7.62 11.35
N ARG A 16 6.98 -8.72 12.09
CA ARG A 16 6.11 -9.91 11.94
C ARG A 16 4.64 -9.60 12.21
N ARG A 17 4.35 -8.78 13.23
CA ARG A 17 2.99 -8.33 13.52
C ARG A 17 2.41 -7.51 12.37
N LEU A 18 3.18 -6.57 11.81
CA LEU A 18 2.72 -5.73 10.69
C LEU A 18 2.53 -6.54 9.41
N LEU A 19 3.46 -7.44 9.09
CA LEU A 19 3.36 -8.32 7.91
C LEU A 19 2.20 -9.31 8.01
N GLY A 20 1.83 -9.73 9.23
CA GLY A 20 0.72 -10.66 9.47
C GLY A 20 -0.67 -10.03 9.55
N SER A 21 -0.79 -8.69 9.58
CA SER A 21 -2.07 -8.01 9.70
C SER A 21 -2.11 -6.75 8.83
N PRO A 22 -2.88 -6.77 7.72
CA PRO A 22 -3.07 -5.59 6.87
C PRO A 22 -3.64 -4.39 7.64
N GLN A 23 -4.48 -4.61 8.64
CA GLN A 23 -5.05 -3.56 9.49
C GLN A 23 -3.98 -2.92 10.39
N ALA A 24 -3.11 -3.73 11.01
CA ALA A 24 -2.00 -3.22 11.80
C ALA A 24 -1.00 -2.45 10.93
N MET A 25 -0.67 -2.98 9.74
CA MET A 25 0.16 -2.30 8.76
C MET A 25 -0.46 -0.96 8.33
N HIS A 26 -1.76 -0.96 8.00
CA HIS A 26 -2.47 0.25 7.61
C HIS A 26 -2.42 1.33 8.69
N ALA A 27 -2.70 0.96 9.95
CA ALA A 27 -2.61 1.89 11.07
C ALA A 27 -1.19 2.45 11.22
N ALA A 28 -0.16 1.60 11.14
CA ALA A 28 1.23 2.02 11.25
C ALA A 28 1.65 2.98 10.11
N VAL A 29 1.18 2.75 8.88
CA VAL A 29 1.39 3.66 7.74
C VAL A 29 0.70 5.00 7.97
N LEU A 30 -0.55 5.00 8.47
CA LEU A 30 -1.26 6.25 8.74
C LEU A 30 -0.62 7.06 9.89
N CYS A 31 -0.01 6.39 10.87
CA CYS A 31 0.75 7.06 11.94
C CYS A 31 2.04 7.76 11.46
N SER A 32 2.48 7.54 10.21
CA SER A 32 3.58 8.30 9.60
C SER A 32 3.18 9.71 9.17
N PHE A 33 1.90 10.07 9.33
CA PHE A 33 1.39 11.40 9.03
C PHE A 33 0.88 12.06 10.31
N PRO A 34 1.13 13.37 10.52
CA PRO A 34 0.53 14.10 11.62
C PRO A 34 -1.00 14.03 11.55
N PRO A 35 -1.73 14.05 12.68
CA PRO A 35 -3.18 14.17 12.68
C PRO A 35 -3.58 15.46 11.94
N ILE A 36 -4.18 15.33 10.77
CA ILE A 36 -4.69 16.50 10.05
C ILE A 36 -5.97 16.93 10.77
N VAL A 37 -5.92 18.10 11.40
CA VAL A 37 -7.11 18.89 11.71
C VAL A 37 -7.76 19.25 10.38
N THR A 38 -8.93 18.67 10.13
CA THR A 38 -9.89 19.02 9.07
C THR A 38 -9.42 18.85 7.61
N SER A 39 -9.96 17.79 7.00
CA SER A 39 -10.65 17.81 5.69
C SER A 39 -10.02 18.59 4.54
N THR A 40 -9.55 17.85 3.54
CA THR A 40 -9.88 18.16 2.14
C THR A 40 -9.74 16.87 1.35
N GLU A 41 -10.86 16.38 0.82
CA GLU A 41 -10.91 15.22 -0.08
C GLU A 41 -10.03 15.43 -1.32
N ASP A 42 -9.64 16.68 -1.60
CA ASP A 42 -8.83 17.11 -2.74
C ASP A 42 -7.32 16.80 -2.64
N GLN A 43 -6.78 16.43 -1.48
CA GLN A 43 -5.33 16.20 -1.37
C GLN A 43 -4.90 14.80 -1.85
N GLY A 44 -5.83 13.86 -2.03
CA GLY A 44 -5.54 12.48 -2.45
C GLY A 44 -5.43 11.48 -1.29
N ARG A 45 -5.43 10.17 -1.62
CA ARG A 45 -5.44 9.08 -0.63
C ARG A 45 -4.04 8.47 -0.44
N VAL A 46 -3.72 8.05 0.79
CA VAL A 46 -2.56 7.21 1.08
C VAL A 46 -2.80 5.79 0.58
N LEU A 47 -1.96 5.33 -0.35
CA LEU A 47 -1.92 3.96 -0.86
C LEU A 47 -0.63 3.29 -0.41
N TRP A 48 -0.67 1.97 -0.20
CA TRP A 48 0.53 1.23 0.14
C TRP A 48 0.46 -0.23 -0.33
N ARG A 49 1.63 -0.83 -0.49
CA ARG A 49 1.83 -2.23 -0.89
C ARG A 49 3.04 -2.78 -0.16
N VAL A 50 3.00 -4.06 0.19
CA VAL A 50 4.19 -4.81 0.58
C VAL A 50 4.59 -5.73 -0.55
N ASP A 51 5.84 -5.63 -0.98
CA ASP A 51 6.46 -6.49 -1.97
C ASP A 51 7.44 -7.47 -1.29
N ALA A 52 7.44 -8.71 -1.76
CA ALA A 52 8.42 -9.72 -1.38
C ALA A 52 9.43 -9.89 -2.52
N ASP A 53 10.72 -9.87 -2.17
CA ASP A 53 11.83 -10.12 -3.08
C ASP A 53 12.86 -11.02 -2.36
N GLY A 54 12.73 -12.33 -2.56
CA GLY A 54 13.46 -13.33 -1.78
C GLY A 54 13.27 -13.14 -0.26
N PRO A 55 14.36 -12.97 0.51
CA PRO A 55 14.27 -12.71 1.95
C PRO A 55 13.83 -11.28 2.30
N HIS A 56 13.89 -10.35 1.33
CA HIS A 56 13.59 -8.94 1.55
C HIS A 56 12.08 -8.68 1.53
N ARG A 57 11.66 -7.69 2.33
CA ARG A 57 10.28 -7.21 2.39
C ARG A 57 10.30 -5.69 2.25
N TRP A 58 9.64 -5.19 1.23
CA TRP A 58 9.61 -3.77 0.88
C TRP A 58 8.22 -3.21 1.06
N LEU A 59 8.07 -2.18 1.89
CA LEU A 59 6.84 -1.40 1.96
C LEU A 59 6.98 -0.20 1.02
N TYR A 60 6.06 -0.10 0.07
CA TYR A 60 5.88 1.07 -0.77
C TYR A 60 4.69 1.87 -0.26
N VAL A 61 4.86 3.17 -0.06
CA VAL A 61 3.81 4.10 0.34
C VAL A 61 3.74 5.22 -0.68
N LEU A 62 2.57 5.45 -1.24
CA LEU A 62 2.27 6.56 -2.13
C LEU A 62 1.31 7.50 -1.40
N SER A 63 1.73 8.74 -1.18
CA SER A 63 0.98 9.68 -0.35
C SER A 63 1.02 11.12 -0.90
N PRO A 64 0.01 11.94 -0.58
CA PRO A 64 0.00 13.36 -0.95
C PRO A 64 1.17 14.14 -0.37
N ARG A 65 1.48 13.88 0.90
CA ARG A 65 2.52 14.53 1.69
C ARG A 65 3.67 13.56 1.95
N GLU A 66 4.85 14.11 2.20
CA GLU A 66 6.01 13.31 2.60
C GLU A 66 5.76 12.68 3.99
N PRO A 67 5.84 11.34 4.12
CA PRO A 67 5.64 10.64 5.37
C PRO A 67 6.88 10.68 6.28
N GLN A 68 6.66 10.78 7.59
CA GLN A 68 7.72 10.58 8.59
C GLN A 68 7.73 9.13 9.07
N MET A 69 8.75 8.37 8.67
CA MET A 69 8.79 6.92 8.87
C MET A 69 9.55 6.47 10.13
N THR A 70 10.01 7.38 11.00
CA THR A 70 10.80 7.05 12.20
C THR A 70 10.12 6.00 13.07
N HIS A 71 8.83 6.16 13.37
CA HIS A 71 8.06 5.21 14.17
C HIS A 71 8.03 3.80 13.54
N LEU A 72 7.87 3.70 12.22
CA LEU A 72 7.93 2.42 11.50
C LEU A 72 9.35 1.83 11.54
N ALA A 73 10.38 2.67 11.41
CA ALA A 73 11.78 2.25 11.48
C ALA A 73 12.14 1.67 12.86
N GLU A 74 11.65 2.27 13.94
CA GLU A 74 11.83 1.76 15.30
C GLU A 74 11.18 0.37 15.48
N GLN A 75 9.95 0.20 14.98
CA GLN A 75 9.18 -1.03 15.19
C GLN A 75 9.57 -2.20 14.27
N ALA A 76 9.93 -1.88 13.03
CA ALA A 76 10.02 -2.86 11.95
C ALA A 76 11.21 -2.65 11.00
N GLY A 77 12.04 -1.64 11.24
CA GLY A 77 13.18 -1.28 10.39
C GLY A 77 14.47 -2.05 10.66
N TRP A 78 15.48 -1.72 9.87
CA TRP A 78 16.88 -2.10 10.11
C TRP A 78 17.56 -1.06 11.02
N SER A 79 18.57 -1.48 11.79
CA SER A 79 19.28 -0.62 12.76
C SER A 79 20.41 0.19 12.13
N ASP A 80 20.89 -0.22 10.96
CA ASP A 80 21.97 0.39 10.21
C ASP A 80 21.44 1.09 8.94
N ASN A 81 21.84 2.35 8.75
CA ASN A 81 21.48 3.22 7.62
C ASN A 81 19.96 3.39 7.35
N SER A 82 19.65 4.39 6.51
CA SER A 82 18.30 4.89 6.26
C SER A 82 17.32 3.79 5.88
N THR A 83 16.44 3.42 6.82
CA THR A 83 15.43 2.36 6.64
C THR A 83 14.43 2.68 5.52
N TRP A 84 14.33 3.94 5.11
CA TRP A 84 13.48 4.37 4.02
C TRP A 84 14.12 5.41 3.11
N THR A 85 13.52 5.56 1.94
CA THR A 85 13.83 6.63 0.99
C THR A 85 12.51 7.18 0.46
N THR A 86 12.36 8.50 0.45
CA THR A 86 11.22 9.18 -0.14
C THR A 86 11.66 9.96 -1.38
N ARG A 87 10.84 9.99 -2.43
CA ARG A 87 11.05 10.81 -3.62
C ARG A 87 9.75 11.47 -4.05
N ASP A 88 9.86 12.63 -4.69
CA ASP A 88 8.75 13.25 -5.41
C ASP A 88 8.32 12.33 -6.57
N TYR A 89 7.01 12.09 -6.65
CA TYR A 89 6.39 11.21 -7.63
C TYR A 89 5.89 11.99 -8.85
N ILE A 90 5.68 13.31 -8.73
CA ILE A 90 5.17 14.17 -9.81
C ILE A 90 6.03 14.10 -11.07
N PRO A 91 7.39 14.12 -11.00
CA PRO A 91 8.22 14.06 -12.21
C PRO A 91 8.06 12.76 -13.01
N LEU A 92 7.59 11.66 -12.41
CA LEU A 92 7.25 10.44 -13.16
C LEU A 92 5.89 10.60 -13.85
N LEU A 93 4.90 11.15 -13.14
CA LEU A 93 3.55 11.37 -13.66
C LEU A 93 3.56 12.32 -14.86
N ASP A 94 4.34 13.39 -14.80
CA ASP A 94 4.47 14.37 -15.89
C ASP A 94 5.10 13.78 -17.17
N ARG A 95 5.76 12.62 -17.06
CA ARG A 95 6.36 11.89 -18.20
C ARG A 95 5.42 10.88 -18.85
N LEU A 96 4.25 10.63 -18.26
CA LEU A 96 3.29 9.69 -18.81
C LEU A 96 2.65 10.29 -20.07
N ALA A 97 2.70 9.53 -21.17
CA ALA A 97 2.14 9.91 -22.45
C ALA A 97 1.45 8.72 -23.12
N GLU A 98 0.50 9.01 -24.01
CA GLU A 98 -0.21 7.99 -24.78
C GLU A 98 0.74 7.13 -25.61
N GLY A 99 0.46 5.82 -25.69
CA GLY A 99 1.27 4.85 -26.43
C GLY A 99 2.50 4.30 -25.69
N GLN A 100 2.81 4.79 -24.49
CA GLN A 100 3.90 4.23 -23.69
C GLN A 100 3.56 2.85 -23.10
N LEU A 101 4.57 1.98 -23.04
CA LEU A 101 4.48 0.68 -22.36
C LEU A 101 5.27 0.74 -21.05
N TRP A 102 4.59 0.43 -19.95
CA TRP A 102 5.18 0.41 -18.61
C TRP A 102 4.94 -0.94 -17.95
N ALA A 103 5.95 -1.43 -17.24
CA ALA A 103 5.72 -2.50 -16.28
C ALA A 103 4.90 -1.95 -15.11
N PHE A 104 3.87 -2.70 -14.69
CA PHE A 104 3.10 -2.37 -13.50
C PHE A 104 3.03 -3.55 -12.55
N ARG A 105 2.75 -3.23 -11.30
CA ARG A 105 2.37 -4.19 -10.27
C ARG A 105 1.17 -3.63 -9.54
N LEU A 106 0.21 -4.48 -9.21
CA LEU A 106 -1.00 -4.10 -8.49
C LEU A 106 -1.35 -5.18 -7.46
N THR A 107 -1.74 -4.74 -6.27
CA THR A 107 -2.39 -5.59 -5.28
C THR A 107 -3.81 -5.07 -5.12
N ALA A 108 -4.77 -5.80 -5.67
CA ALA A 108 -6.18 -5.43 -5.68
C ALA A 108 -7.03 -6.54 -5.06
N ASN A 109 -8.31 -6.23 -4.83
CA ASN A 109 -9.31 -7.21 -4.43
C ASN A 109 -10.36 -7.33 -5.55
N PRO A 110 -10.18 -8.26 -6.52
CA PRO A 110 -11.14 -8.47 -7.59
C PRO A 110 -12.45 -9.00 -7.02
N VAL A 111 -13.54 -8.26 -7.20
CA VAL A 111 -14.81 -8.50 -6.52
C VAL A 111 -15.99 -8.29 -7.45
N HIS A 112 -17.07 -9.04 -7.22
CA HIS A 112 -18.36 -8.84 -7.85
C HIS A 112 -19.48 -8.83 -6.81
N GLN A 113 -20.68 -8.41 -7.23
CA GLN A 113 -21.87 -8.40 -6.38
C GLN A 113 -22.74 -9.63 -6.68
N ILE A 114 -23.15 -10.34 -5.63
CA ILE A 114 -24.13 -11.42 -5.72
C ILE A 114 -25.31 -11.13 -4.80
N ARG A 115 -26.44 -11.80 -5.05
CA ARG A 115 -27.58 -11.81 -4.13
C ARG A 115 -27.46 -13.01 -3.21
N ARG A 116 -27.39 -12.79 -1.90
CA ARG A 116 -27.29 -13.87 -0.91
C ARG A 116 -28.60 -14.67 -0.89
N GLU A 117 -28.51 -15.98 -0.98
CA GLU A 117 -29.67 -16.87 -1.06
C GLU A 117 -30.54 -16.82 0.21
N SER A 118 -29.94 -16.62 1.39
CA SER A 118 -30.66 -16.68 2.66
C SER A 118 -31.64 -15.53 2.90
N ASP A 119 -31.31 -14.31 2.46
CA ASP A 119 -32.06 -13.07 2.79
C ASP A 119 -32.27 -12.15 1.57
N GLY A 120 -31.79 -12.54 0.40
CA GLY A 120 -31.88 -11.73 -0.81
C GLY A 120 -31.01 -10.47 -0.80
N LYS A 121 -30.09 -10.29 0.17
CA LYS A 121 -29.26 -9.08 0.27
C LYS A 121 -28.13 -9.09 -0.76
N LYS A 122 -27.86 -7.94 -1.39
CA LYS A 122 -26.68 -7.76 -2.24
C LYS A 122 -25.42 -7.76 -1.38
N ILE A 123 -24.50 -8.67 -1.65
CA ILE A 123 -23.20 -8.78 -0.97
C ILE A 123 -22.06 -8.74 -1.99
N ARG A 124 -20.89 -8.26 -1.55
CA ARG A 124 -19.67 -8.23 -2.36
C ARG A 124 -18.82 -9.45 -2.02
N VAL A 125 -18.43 -10.21 -3.05
CA VAL A 125 -17.63 -11.43 -2.93
C VAL A 125 -16.44 -11.39 -3.89
N GLY A 126 -15.37 -12.10 -3.53
CA GLY A 126 -14.16 -12.16 -4.36
C GLY A 126 -14.35 -13.04 -5.60
N HIS A 127 -13.69 -12.68 -6.70
CA HIS A 127 -13.52 -13.60 -7.82
C HIS A 127 -12.57 -14.73 -7.44
N VAL A 128 -12.93 -15.97 -7.77
CA VAL A 128 -12.17 -17.18 -7.39
C VAL A 128 -11.18 -17.59 -8.49
N THR A 129 -11.55 -17.49 -9.77
CA THR A 129 -10.74 -17.96 -10.89
C THR A 129 -9.84 -16.87 -11.43
N ALA A 130 -8.64 -17.25 -11.92
CA ALA A 130 -7.71 -16.34 -12.55
C ALA A 130 -8.33 -15.60 -13.75
N ALA A 131 -9.13 -16.29 -14.57
CA ALA A 131 -9.80 -15.69 -15.73
C ALA A 131 -10.74 -14.54 -15.33
N HIS A 132 -11.56 -14.72 -14.28
CA HIS A 132 -12.44 -13.65 -13.80
C HIS A 132 -11.66 -12.50 -13.15
N GLN A 133 -10.56 -12.81 -12.45
CA GLN A 133 -9.69 -11.78 -11.86
C GLN A 133 -8.97 -10.96 -12.94
N GLN A 134 -8.56 -11.58 -14.04
CA GLN A 134 -7.95 -10.92 -15.20
C GLN A 134 -8.95 -10.05 -15.96
N GLN A 135 -10.18 -10.53 -16.15
CA GLN A 135 -11.23 -9.74 -16.81
C GLN A 135 -11.67 -8.53 -15.99
N TRP A 136 -11.53 -8.61 -14.66
CA TRP A 136 -11.81 -7.49 -13.77
C TRP A 136 -10.76 -6.36 -13.84
N LEU A 137 -9.50 -6.73 -14.14
CA LEU A 137 -8.36 -5.81 -14.20
C LEU A 137 -8.35 -5.01 -15.51
#